data_AF-A0A2S9FRY3-F1
#
_entry.id   AF-A0A2S9FRY3-F1
#
_cell.length_a   1.000
_cell.length_b   1.000
_cell.length_c   1.000
_cell.angle_alpha   90.00
_cell.angle_beta   90.00
_cell.angle_gamma   90.00
#
_symmetry.space_group_name_H-M   'P 1'
#
loop_
_entity.id
_entity.type
_entity.pdbx_description
1 polymer ?
#
loop_
_entity_poly.entity_id
_entity_poly.type
_entity_poly.pdbx_seq_one_letter_code
_entity_poly.pdbx_strand_id
1 'polypeptide(L)'
;EVRTSLVPDVFGGNMDTPEMAAGATCYLRVNVPGALFSLGDGRAARFAFALSVVAVEGAMNVTVIVDLIKGGGGPAWPRLETDTHLMCVGSGRPLE
;
A
#
# COMPACT_ATOMS: atom_id res chain seq x y z
N GLU A 1 -9.03 14.97 5.91
CA GLU A 1 -8.31 14.83 7.19
C GLU A 1 -6.84 14.58 6.86
N VAL A 2 -5.91 15.00 7.72
CA VAL A 2 -4.49 14.66 7.61
C VAL A 2 -4.19 13.59 8.66
N ARG A 3 -3.56 12.50 8.24
CA ARG A 3 -3.14 11.41 9.14
C ARG A 3 -1.64 11.22 9.09
N THR A 4 -1.08 10.71 10.18
CA THR A 4 0.34 10.33 10.23
C THR A 4 0.64 9.20 9.23
N SER A 5 1.85 9.17 8.69
CA SER A 5 2.29 8.15 7.75
C SER A 5 2.27 6.73 8.35
N LEU A 6 2.28 6.60 9.68
CA LEU A 6 2.26 5.32 10.41
C LEU A 6 0.89 4.61 10.39
N VAL A 7 -0.18 5.28 9.97
CA VAL A 7 -1.53 4.71 10.00
C VAL A 7 -1.90 4.16 8.63
N PRO A 8 -2.21 2.85 8.52
CA PRO A 8 -2.86 2.32 7.34
C PRO A 8 -4.39 2.47 7.42
N ASP A 9 -5.03 2.69 6.27
CA ASP A 9 -6.49 2.73 6.12
C ASP A 9 -6.87 2.61 4.63
N VAL A 10 -8.11 2.93 4.26
CA VAL A 10 -8.65 2.93 2.88
C VAL A 10 -7.83 3.74 1.87
N PHE A 11 -6.96 4.65 2.32
CA PHE A 11 -6.06 5.43 1.46
C PHE A 11 -4.69 4.78 1.24
N GLY A 12 -4.45 3.59 1.79
CA GLY A 12 -3.14 2.95 1.83
C GLY A 12 -2.43 3.24 3.16
N GLY A 13 -1.37 4.05 3.13
CA GLY A 13 -0.55 4.35 4.31
C GLY A 13 0.43 3.23 4.64
N ASN A 14 0.73 3.03 5.93
CA ASN A 14 1.69 2.03 6.42
C ASN A 14 1.14 0.59 6.36
N MET A 15 0.82 0.10 5.15
CA MET A 15 0.16 -1.19 4.95
C MET A 15 1.05 -2.39 5.28
N ASP A 16 2.37 -2.24 5.20
CA ASP A 16 3.33 -3.24 5.67
C ASP A 16 3.20 -4.66 5.09
N THR A 17 2.65 -4.76 3.88
CA THR A 17 2.38 -5.99 3.13
C THR A 17 3.60 -6.36 2.26
N PRO A 18 4.22 -7.54 2.43
CA PRO A 18 5.38 -7.97 1.61
C PRO A 18 5.05 -8.12 0.13
N GLU A 19 3.76 -8.24 -0.22
CA GLU A 19 3.25 -8.33 -1.58
C GLU A 19 3.36 -6.99 -2.34
N MET A 20 3.57 -5.86 -1.64
CA MET A 20 3.92 -4.57 -2.27
C MET A 20 5.40 -4.58 -2.71
N ALA A 21 5.69 -5.39 -3.72
CA ALA A 21 7.03 -5.60 -4.25
C ALA A 21 7.09 -5.34 -5.76
N ALA A 22 8.29 -5.38 -6.33
CA ALA A 22 8.48 -5.25 -7.78
C ALA A 22 7.64 -6.29 -8.53
N GLY A 23 6.92 -5.84 -9.57
CA GLY A 23 5.98 -6.67 -10.33
C GLY A 23 4.53 -6.64 -9.84
N ALA A 24 4.27 -6.10 -8.64
CA ALA A 24 2.90 -5.89 -8.17
C ALA A 24 2.32 -4.56 -8.68
N THR A 25 1.03 -4.56 -9.00
CA THR A 25 0.24 -3.36 -9.25
C THR A 25 -0.63 -3.05 -8.04
N CYS A 26 -0.56 -1.81 -7.54
CA CYS A 26 -1.38 -1.35 -6.43
C CYS A 26 -2.48 -0.40 -6.92
N TYR A 27 -3.72 -0.70 -6.53
CA TYR A 27 -4.88 0.13 -6.82
C TYR A 27 -5.33 0.88 -5.58
N LEU A 28 -5.21 2.20 -5.62
CA LEU A 28 -5.67 3.12 -4.58
C LEU A 28 -6.83 3.96 -5.09
N ARG A 29 -7.82 4.22 -4.24
CA ARG A 29 -8.88 5.17 -4.55
C ARG A 29 -8.35 6.60 -4.50
N VAL A 30 -8.67 7.39 -5.51
CA VAL A 30 -8.43 8.84 -5.52
C VAL A 30 -9.48 9.52 -4.65
N ASN A 31 -9.10 9.91 -3.42
CA ASN A 31 -10.01 10.53 -2.45
C ASN A 31 -10.06 12.06 -2.56
N VAL A 32 -9.04 12.68 -3.16
CA VAL A 32 -8.90 14.13 -3.32
C VAL A 32 -8.37 14.47 -4.72
N PRO A 33 -8.61 15.69 -5.22
CA PRO A 33 -8.07 16.14 -6.50
C PRO A 33 -6.54 15.94 -6.58
N GLY A 34 -6.08 15.36 -7.68
CA GLY A 34 -4.65 15.08 -7.90
C GLY A 34 -4.09 13.87 -7.14
N ALA A 35 -4.92 13.14 -6.37
CA ALA A 35 -4.57 11.96 -5.57
C ALA A 35 -3.55 12.17 -4.44
N LEU A 36 -2.59 13.08 -4.59
CA LEU A 36 -1.51 13.38 -3.65
C LEU A 36 -0.71 12.11 -3.28
N PHE A 37 -0.34 11.33 -4.29
CA PHE A 37 0.39 10.07 -4.12
C PHE A 37 1.79 10.32 -3.51
N SER A 38 2.14 9.51 -2.51
CA SER A 38 3.46 9.45 -1.91
C SER A 38 3.81 7.99 -1.56
N LEU A 39 5.11 7.68 -1.52
CA LEU A 39 5.66 6.34 -1.27
C LEU A 39 6.94 6.47 -0.43
N GLY A 40 7.17 5.52 0.47
CA GLY A 40 8.35 5.48 1.34
C GLY A 40 8.44 4.16 2.11
N ASP A 41 9.27 4.14 3.15
CA ASP A 41 9.46 2.99 4.05
C ASP A 41 10.01 1.73 3.36
N GLY A 42 11.18 1.88 2.74
CA GLY A 42 11.85 0.82 2.00
C GLY A 42 12.41 -0.28 2.90
N ARG A 43 12.04 -1.55 2.63
CA ARG A 43 12.43 -2.72 3.43
C ARG A 43 13.10 -3.80 2.60
N ALA A 44 14.35 -4.12 2.91
CA ALA A 44 15.12 -5.13 2.19
C ALA A 44 14.66 -6.57 2.49
N ALA A 45 14.14 -6.81 3.70
CA ALA A 45 13.56 -8.09 4.10
C ALA A 45 12.62 -7.89 5.29
N ARG A 46 11.49 -8.62 5.30
CA ARG A 46 10.54 -8.65 6.42
C ARG A 46 9.88 -10.03 6.47
N PHE A 47 9.58 -10.50 7.68
CA PHE A 47 8.74 -11.68 7.87
C PHE A 47 7.27 -11.34 7.66
N ALA A 48 6.48 -12.29 7.15
CA ALA A 48 5.03 -12.16 7.13
C ALA A 48 4.52 -11.80 8.54
N PHE A 49 3.53 -10.92 8.62
CA PHE A 49 2.87 -10.46 9.85
C PHE A 49 3.63 -9.48 10.75
N ALA A 50 4.85 -9.03 10.39
CA ALA A 50 5.46 -7.91 11.10
C ALA A 50 5.54 -8.08 12.64
N LEU A 51 5.80 -9.30 13.11
CA LEU A 51 5.81 -9.59 14.56
C LEU A 51 6.86 -8.73 15.30
N SER A 52 7.92 -8.33 14.60
CA SER A 52 8.82 -7.25 15.00
C SER A 52 8.29 -5.91 14.48
N VAL A 53 8.37 -4.88 15.33
CA VAL A 53 7.97 -3.49 15.01
C VAL A 53 8.68 -2.94 13.76
N VAL A 54 9.88 -3.44 13.45
CA VAL A 54 10.73 -3.00 12.33
C VAL A 54 11.17 -4.17 11.46
N ALA A 55 11.42 -3.89 10.18
CA ALA A 55 12.06 -4.80 9.25
C ALA A 55 13.55 -4.46 9.06
N VAL A 56 14.19 -5.02 8.03
CA VAL A 56 15.49 -4.53 7.56
C VAL A 56 15.25 -3.25 6.76
N GLU A 57 15.19 -2.13 7.45
CA GLU A 57 14.90 -0.81 6.87
C GLU A 57 16.09 -0.23 6.10
N GLY A 58 15.81 0.46 4.99
CA GLY A 58 16.84 1.13 4.20
C GLY A 58 16.30 2.12 3.17
N ALA A 59 17.14 3.08 2.78
CA ALA A 59 16.83 3.96 1.66
C ALA A 59 16.72 3.15 0.36
N MET A 60 15.69 3.41 -0.44
CA MET A 60 15.44 2.71 -1.70
C MET A 60 15.28 3.69 -2.85
N ASN A 61 15.81 3.30 -4.01
CA ASN A 61 15.50 3.93 -5.29
C ASN A 61 14.46 3.06 -5.99
N VAL A 62 13.24 3.56 -6.09
CA VAL A 62 12.10 2.82 -6.66
C VAL A 62 11.65 3.52 -7.94
N THR A 63 11.45 2.74 -9.01
CA THR A 63 10.78 3.20 -10.22
C THR A 63 9.35 2.67 -10.21
N VAL A 64 8.37 3.57 -10.33
CA VAL A 64 6.95 3.21 -10.40
C VAL A 64 6.32 3.86 -11.62
N ILE A 65 5.29 3.22 -12.16
CA ILE A 65 4.39 3.80 -13.16
C ILE A 65 3.11 4.17 -12.43
N VAL A 66 2.66 5.41 -12.62
CA VAL A 66 1.40 5.90 -12.05
C VAL A 66 0.44 6.15 -13.20
N ASP A 67 -0.71 5.47 -13.17
CA ASP A 67 -1.77 5.63 -14.15
C ASP A 67 -3.11 5.88 -13.45
N LEU A 68 -4.06 6.50 -14.16
CA LEU A 68 -5.34 6.94 -13.64
C LEU A 68 -6.50 6.20 -14.30
N ILE A 69 -7.08 5.27 -13.55
CA ILE A 69 -8.30 4.56 -13.97
C ILE A 69 -9.52 5.45 -13.69
N LYS A 70 -10.30 5.73 -14.74
CA LYS A 70 -11.53 6.54 -14.66
C LYS A 70 -12.76 5.63 -14.54
N GLY A 71 -13.79 6.12 -13.86
CA GLY A 71 -15.04 5.38 -13.63
C GLY A 71 -14.96 4.43 -12.41
N GLY A 72 -16.11 3.91 -11.97
CA GLY A 72 -16.18 2.86 -10.94
C GLY A 72 -15.89 3.26 -9.49
N GLY A 73 -15.67 4.54 -9.18
CA GLY A 73 -15.50 5.05 -7.81
C GLY A 73 -14.25 4.59 -7.07
N GLY A 74 -13.39 3.77 -7.70
CA GLY A 74 -12.21 3.16 -7.08
C GLY A 74 -12.55 2.09 -6.04
N PRO A 75 -11.57 1.24 -5.67
CA PRO A 75 -11.81 0.15 -4.74
C PRO A 75 -12.13 0.69 -3.33
N ALA A 76 -12.93 -0.06 -2.55
CA ALA A 76 -13.28 0.35 -1.18
C ALA A 76 -12.09 0.30 -0.22
N TRP A 77 -11.18 -0.65 -0.46
CA TRP A 77 -9.90 -0.84 0.24
C TRP A 77 -8.79 -0.98 -0.81
N PRO A 78 -7.53 -0.68 -0.49
CA PRO A 78 -6.40 -0.92 -1.40
C PRO A 78 -6.42 -2.34 -1.94
N ARG A 79 -6.10 -2.49 -3.23
CA ARG A 79 -5.96 -3.81 -3.86
C ARG A 79 -4.57 -3.98 -4.43
N LEU A 80 -4.07 -5.21 -4.38
CA LEU A 80 -2.84 -5.60 -5.03
C LEU A 80 -3.15 -6.66 -6.10
N GLU A 81 -2.44 -6.57 -7.20
CA GLU A 81 -2.48 -7.55 -8.28
C GLU A 81 -1.05 -7.95 -8.62
N THR A 82 -0.82 -9.26 -8.68
CA THR A 82 0.39 -9.88 -9.21
C THR A 82 -0.01 -10.79 -10.36
N ASP A 83 0.96 -11.36 -11.08
CA ASP A 83 0.73 -12.29 -12.18
C ASP A 83 -0.15 -13.51 -11.82
N THR A 84 -0.29 -13.80 -10.51
CA THR A 84 -0.94 -15.02 -10.03
C THR A 84 -2.10 -14.77 -9.08
N HIS A 85 -2.22 -13.58 -8.48
CA HIS A 85 -3.19 -13.33 -7.41
C HIS A 85 -3.78 -11.91 -7.47
N LEU A 86 -5.07 -11.83 -7.11
CA LEU A 86 -5.74 -10.59 -6.74
C LEU A 86 -5.94 -10.56 -5.23
N MET A 87 -5.65 -9.43 -4.60
CA MET A 87 -5.65 -9.29 -3.15
C MET A 87 -6.36 -8.00 -2.72
N CYS A 88 -6.95 -8.02 -1.53
CA CYS A 88 -7.56 -6.86 -0.89
C CYS A 88 -6.88 -6.62 0.45
N VAL A 89 -6.37 -5.41 0.69
CA VAL A 89 -5.64 -5.05 1.91
C VAL A 89 -6.58 -4.28 2.84
N GLY A 90 -7.05 -4.95 3.89
CA GLY A 90 -7.85 -4.34 4.95
C GLY A 90 -6.97 -3.89 6.12
N SER A 91 -7.38 -2.82 6.81
CA SER A 91 -6.75 -2.40 8.07
C SER A 91 -7.83 -2.11 9.09
N GLY A 92 -7.82 -2.88 10.17
CA GLY A 92 -8.83 -2.84 11.22
C GLY A 92 -8.22 -3.01 12.60
N ARG A 93 -9.00 -2.70 13.63
CA ARG A 93 -8.73 -3.05 15.03
C ARG A 93 -10.07 -3.51 15.64
N PRO A 94 -10.21 -4.78 16.09
CA PRO A 94 -9.18 -5.84 16.12
C PRO A 94 -8.88 -6.40 14.72
N LEU A 95 -8.15 -7.52 14.63
CA LEU A 95 -7.71 -8.09 13.35
C LEU A 95 -8.87 -8.73 12.57
N GLU A 96 -9.87 -9.23 13.30
CA GLU A 96 -11.14 -9.78 12.80
C GLU A 96 -12.07 -8.69 12.24
#